data_AF-A0A1Y2C8U1-F1
#
_entry.id   AF-A0A1Y2C8U1-F1
#
_cell.length_a   1.000
_cell.length_b   1.000
_cell.length_c   1.000
_cell.angle_alpha   90.00
_cell.angle_beta   90.00
_cell.angle_gamma   90.00
#
_symmetry.space_group_name_H-M   'P 1'
#
loop_
_entity.id
_entity.type
_entity.pdbx_description
1 polymer ?
#
loop_
_entity_poly.entity_id
_entity_poly.type
_entity_poly.pdbx_seq_one_letter_code
_entity_poly.pdbx_strand_id
1 'polypeptide(L)'
;MARTYRPIETEDDVPRPKPSYVSTLTIESWFYHIFSAGFLIHMIATTISFSSSTRPEFPNYKRFLRQSWIPNTLFDNSDVQYRGFRAGLLFLIPVSLIHVSLSNALQRWTTTHQSRIHPRIAFSLLFSILYFIVYNGLSGFLKILTVLVLSYTVVKNVAGYKWGPGIVWALGLGMLIGTKHFRVRSKFSPSYKRF
;
A
#
# COMPACT_ATOMS: atom_id res chain seq x y z
N MET A 1 23.99 59.00 11.22
CA MET A 1 23.00 57.90 11.28
C MET A 1 23.74 56.57 11.11
N ALA A 2 24.11 55.92 12.22
CA ALA A 2 24.75 54.60 12.17
C ALA A 2 23.66 53.52 12.09
N ARG A 3 23.65 52.74 11.01
CA ARG A 3 22.73 51.62 10.84
C ARG A 3 23.25 50.48 11.71
N THR A 4 22.59 50.25 12.85
CA THR A 4 22.92 49.16 13.76
C THR A 4 22.83 47.83 13.00
N TYR A 5 23.97 47.15 12.84
CA TYR A 5 24.03 45.82 12.25
C TYR A 5 23.31 44.85 13.19
N ARG A 6 22.14 44.32 12.79
CA ARG A 6 21.57 43.13 13.43
C ARG A 6 22.28 41.91 12.84
N PRO A 7 22.96 41.09 13.64
CA PRO A 7 23.48 39.82 13.15
C PRO A 7 22.30 38.97 12.65
N ILE A 8 22.52 38.30 11.51
CA ILE A 8 21.57 37.34 10.95
C ILE A 8 21.63 36.12 11.87
N GLU A 9 20.58 35.85 12.62
CA GLU A 9 20.45 34.61 13.41
C GLU A 9 20.64 33.43 12.45
N THR A 10 21.70 32.65 12.65
CA THR A 10 21.93 31.41 11.89
C THR A 10 20.84 30.41 12.27
N GLU A 11 20.32 29.65 11.31
CA GLU A 11 19.20 28.70 11.50
C GLU A 11 19.42 27.70 12.65
N ASP A 12 20.68 27.51 13.07
CA ASP A 12 21.11 26.69 14.21
C ASP A 12 20.85 27.33 15.60
N ASP A 13 20.63 28.65 15.70
CA ASP A 13 20.35 29.37 16.96
C ASP A 13 18.88 29.33 17.36
N VAL A 14 17.98 28.95 16.46
CA VAL A 14 16.56 28.75 16.79
C VAL A 14 16.43 27.40 17.49
N PRO A 15 15.99 27.35 18.77
CA PRO A 15 15.77 26.08 19.44
C PRO A 15 14.77 25.26 18.64
N ARG A 16 15.20 24.11 18.10
CA ARG A 16 14.28 23.21 17.39
C ARG A 16 13.10 22.92 18.32
N PRO A 17 11.85 23.10 17.86
CA PRO A 17 10.68 22.81 18.70
C PRO A 17 10.82 21.36 19.16
N LYS A 18 10.84 21.15 20.47
CA LYS A 18 10.89 19.80 21.04
C LYS A 18 9.70 19.03 20.45
N PRO A 19 9.89 17.85 19.85
CA PRO A 19 8.78 17.11 19.28
C PRO A 19 7.75 16.90 20.40
N SER A 20 6.53 17.36 20.19
CA SER A 20 5.45 17.05 21.12
C SER A 20 5.27 15.54 21.03
N TYR A 21 5.71 14.81 22.05
CA TYR A 21 5.33 13.42 22.20
C TYR A 21 3.83 13.41 22.40
N VAL A 22 3.07 13.16 21.32
CA VAL A 22 1.64 12.91 21.41
C VAL A 22 1.53 11.62 22.19
N SER A 23 1.22 11.75 23.48
CA SER A 23 0.96 10.61 24.33
C SER A 23 -0.21 9.85 23.71
N THR A 24 0.03 8.61 23.30
CA THR A 24 -1.03 7.72 22.80
C THR A 24 -2.09 7.43 23.86
N LEU A 25 -1.83 7.82 25.11
CA LEU A 25 -2.68 7.66 26.29
C LEU A 25 -3.59 8.88 26.56
N THR A 26 -3.68 9.85 25.65
CA THR A 26 -4.67 10.94 25.76
C THR A 26 -6.10 10.40 25.57
N ILE A 27 -7.09 10.96 26.28
CA ILE A 27 -8.51 10.61 26.11
C ILE A 27 -8.96 10.73 24.64
N GLU A 28 -8.50 11.76 23.93
CA GLU A 28 -8.76 11.96 22.51
C GLU A 28 -8.26 10.78 21.66
N SER A 29 -7.04 10.28 21.94
CA SER A 29 -6.48 9.12 21.27
C SER A 29 -7.37 7.88 21.50
N TRP A 30 -7.78 7.62 22.75
CA TRP A 30 -8.69 6.52 23.06
C TRP A 30 -10.04 6.63 22.34
N PHE A 31 -10.62 7.83 22.27
CA PHE A 31 -11.84 8.08 21.51
C PHE A 31 -11.67 7.70 20.04
N TYR A 32 -10.61 8.17 19.38
CA TYR A 32 -10.35 7.82 17.98
C TYR A 32 -10.13 6.33 17.77
N HIS A 33 -9.38 5.66 18.66
CA HIS A 33 -9.11 4.23 18.52
C HIS A 33 -10.38 3.39 18.74
N ILE A 34 -11.18 3.70 19.76
CA ILE A 34 -12.45 3.01 20.03
C ILE A 34 -13.43 3.23 18.89
N PHE A 35 -13.58 4.48 18.43
CA PHE A 35 -14.46 4.81 17.31
C PHE A 35 -14.02 4.09 16.03
N SER A 36 -12.72 4.11 15.71
CA SER A 36 -12.17 3.44 14.53
C SER A 36 -12.34 1.91 14.64
N ALA A 37 -12.10 1.32 15.80
CA ALA A 37 -12.32 -0.10 16.03
C ALA A 37 -13.79 -0.47 15.89
N GLY A 38 -14.70 0.32 16.46
CA GLY A 38 -16.14 0.15 16.32
C GLY A 38 -16.59 0.23 14.85
N PHE A 39 -16.06 1.20 14.10
CA PHE A 39 -16.32 1.33 12.67
C PHE A 39 -15.80 0.12 11.87
N LEU A 40 -14.59 -0.37 12.19
CA LEU A 40 -14.02 -1.56 11.56
C LEU A 40 -14.86 -2.82 11.86
N ILE A 41 -15.29 -3.00 13.12
CA ILE A 41 -16.19 -4.10 13.50
C ILE A 41 -17.50 -3.99 12.73
N HIS A 42 -18.08 -2.79 12.63
CA HIS A 42 -19.30 -2.55 11.88
C HIS A 42 -19.13 -2.85 10.39
N MET A 43 -18.01 -2.45 9.77
CA MET A 43 -17.72 -2.78 8.37
C MET A 43 -17.63 -4.29 8.12
N ILE A 44 -16.98 -5.02 9.03
CA ILE A 44 -16.87 -6.48 8.97
C ILE A 44 -18.26 -7.13 9.12
N ALA A 45 -19.01 -6.71 10.15
CA ALA A 45 -20.35 -7.22 10.43
C ALA A 45 -21.31 -6.99 9.25
N THR A 46 -21.28 -5.79 8.67
CA THR A 46 -22.07 -5.45 7.48
C THR A 46 -21.70 -6.33 6.29
N THR A 47 -20.41 -6.55 6.05
CA THR A 47 -19.93 -7.43 4.96
C THR A 47 -20.43 -8.86 5.15
N ILE A 48 -20.33 -9.41 6.38
CA ILE A 48 -20.82 -10.75 6.70
C ILE A 48 -22.34 -10.81 6.51
N SER A 49 -23.07 -9.81 6.98
CA SER A 49 -24.53 -9.74 6.87
C SER A 49 -25.00 -9.68 5.42
N PHE A 50 -24.33 -8.90 4.55
CA PHE A 50 -24.62 -8.88 3.11
C PHE A 50 -24.26 -10.20 2.43
N SER A 51 -23.21 -10.89 2.87
CA SER A 51 -22.84 -12.19 2.31
C SER A 51 -23.74 -13.36 2.76
N SER A 52 -24.71 -13.12 3.64
CA SER A 52 -25.59 -14.15 4.19
C SER A 52 -26.62 -14.65 3.18
N SER A 53 -26.81 -15.97 3.13
CA SER A 53 -27.83 -16.64 2.31
C SER A 53 -29.27 -16.40 2.79
N THR A 54 -29.46 -15.85 3.99
CA THR A 54 -30.78 -15.57 4.56
C THR A 54 -31.45 -14.34 3.92
N ARG A 55 -30.71 -13.52 3.17
CA ARG A 55 -31.24 -12.30 2.56
C ARG A 55 -31.97 -12.59 1.24
N PRO A 56 -33.12 -11.93 0.95
CA PRO A 56 -33.83 -12.08 -0.31
C PRO A 56 -32.98 -11.73 -1.54
N GLU A 57 -32.05 -10.79 -1.40
CA GLU A 57 -31.22 -10.30 -2.50
C GLU A 57 -30.03 -11.22 -2.82
N PHE A 58 -29.75 -12.20 -1.96
CA PHE A 58 -28.59 -13.10 -2.06
C PHE A 58 -28.39 -13.73 -3.46
N PRO A 59 -29.43 -14.22 -4.16
CA PRO A 59 -29.29 -14.79 -5.50
C PRO A 59 -28.65 -13.83 -6.52
N ASN A 60 -28.86 -12.52 -6.38
CA ASN A 60 -28.42 -11.51 -7.35
C ASN A 60 -26.89 -11.34 -7.39
N TYR A 61 -26.22 -11.51 -6.24
CA TYR A 61 -24.77 -11.31 -6.10
C TYR A 61 -24.01 -12.58 -5.69
N LYS A 62 -24.70 -13.70 -5.42
CA LYS A 62 -24.07 -15.01 -5.11
C LYS A 62 -22.93 -15.39 -6.07
N ARG A 63 -23.06 -15.05 -7.37
CA ARG A 63 -22.02 -15.32 -8.39
C ARG A 63 -20.68 -14.61 -8.15
N PHE A 64 -20.68 -13.52 -7.39
CA PHE A 64 -19.47 -12.77 -7.04
C PHE A 64 -18.85 -13.22 -5.72
N LEU A 65 -19.61 -13.99 -4.93
CA LEU A 65 -19.16 -14.51 -3.65
C LEU A 65 -18.30 -15.76 -3.82
N ARG A 66 -17.29 -15.90 -2.97
CA ARG A 66 -16.46 -17.10 -2.88
C ARG A 66 -16.30 -17.53 -1.43
N GLN A 67 -16.07 -18.83 -1.24
CA GLN A 67 -15.73 -19.38 0.06
C GLN A 67 -14.45 -18.73 0.58
N SER A 68 -14.49 -18.32 1.84
CA SER A 68 -13.33 -17.76 2.50
C SER A 68 -12.52 -18.80 3.27
N TRP A 69 -11.36 -18.37 3.75
CA TRP A 69 -10.53 -19.11 4.70
C TRP A 69 -11.15 -19.23 6.09
N ILE A 70 -12.19 -18.46 6.40
CA ILE A 70 -13.02 -18.62 7.60
C ILE A 70 -14.14 -19.60 7.25
N PRO A 71 -14.27 -20.73 7.98
CA PRO A 71 -15.29 -21.74 7.71
C PRO A 71 -16.69 -21.13 7.62
N ASN A 72 -17.49 -21.60 6.66
CA ASN A 72 -18.90 -21.22 6.48
C ASN A 72 -19.16 -19.73 6.20
N THR A 73 -18.15 -18.94 5.82
CA THR A 73 -18.34 -17.56 5.41
C THR A 73 -18.02 -17.36 3.93
N LEU A 74 -18.88 -16.58 3.28
CA LEU A 74 -18.71 -16.14 1.90
C LEU A 74 -18.19 -14.71 1.90
N PHE A 75 -17.25 -14.39 1.01
CA PHE A 75 -16.80 -13.01 0.81
C PHE A 75 -16.93 -12.58 -0.64
N ASP A 76 -17.13 -11.27 -0.83
CA ASP A 76 -17.16 -10.67 -2.15
C ASP A 76 -15.79 -10.73 -2.82
N ASN A 77 -15.75 -11.46 -3.93
CA ASN A 77 -14.58 -11.62 -4.79
C ASN A 77 -14.70 -10.89 -6.13
N SER A 78 -15.63 -9.95 -6.26
CA SER A 78 -15.81 -9.13 -7.46
C SER A 78 -14.55 -8.32 -7.81
N ASP A 79 -13.84 -7.83 -6.80
CA ASP A 79 -12.65 -7.01 -6.97
C ASP A 79 -11.41 -7.83 -7.35
N VAL A 80 -11.03 -7.74 -8.63
CA VAL A 80 -9.85 -8.39 -9.19
C VAL A 80 -8.52 -7.78 -8.70
N GLN A 81 -8.50 -6.52 -8.23
CA GLN A 81 -7.28 -5.87 -7.74
C GLN A 81 -6.82 -6.51 -6.43
N TYR A 82 -7.75 -6.75 -5.51
CA TYR A 82 -7.45 -7.33 -4.22
C TYR A 82 -7.71 -8.84 -4.14
N ARG A 83 -8.25 -9.47 -5.20
CA ARG A 83 -8.52 -10.91 -5.25
C ARG A 83 -7.28 -11.76 -4.95
N GLY A 84 -6.19 -11.55 -5.68
CA GLY A 84 -4.95 -12.33 -5.50
C GLY A 84 -4.32 -12.10 -4.13
N PHE A 85 -4.39 -10.87 -3.62
CA PHE A 85 -3.82 -10.50 -2.33
C PHE A 85 -4.56 -11.17 -1.18
N ARG A 86 -5.90 -11.09 -1.21
CA ARG A 86 -6.75 -11.70 -0.20
C ARG A 86 -6.67 -13.23 -0.22
N ALA A 87 -6.62 -13.84 -1.40
CA ALA A 87 -6.48 -15.28 -1.54
C ALA A 87 -5.14 -15.79 -0.96
N GLY A 88 -4.06 -15.01 -1.10
CA GLY A 88 -2.74 -15.35 -0.58
C GLY A 88 -2.47 -14.90 0.86
N LEU A 89 -3.39 -14.19 1.52
CA LEU A 89 -3.11 -13.44 2.74
C LEU A 89 -2.52 -14.31 3.87
N LEU A 90 -3.04 -15.53 4.04
CA LEU A 90 -2.51 -16.50 5.00
C LEU A 90 -1.05 -16.88 4.75
N PHE A 91 -0.61 -16.92 3.49
CA PHE A 91 0.79 -17.16 3.13
C PHE A 91 1.65 -15.90 3.25
N LEU A 92 1.06 -14.72 3.02
CA LEU A 92 1.77 -13.45 3.11
C LEU A 92 2.18 -13.10 4.54
N ILE A 93 1.37 -13.45 5.54
CA ILE A 93 1.67 -13.21 6.96
C ILE A 93 3.01 -13.84 7.38
N PRO A 94 3.23 -15.17 7.27
CA PRO A 94 4.48 -15.79 7.70
C PRO A 94 5.67 -15.31 6.87
N VAL A 95 5.50 -15.13 5.54
CA VAL A 95 6.55 -14.58 4.67
C VAL A 95 7.00 -13.19 5.14
N SER A 96 6.05 -12.34 5.52
CA SER A 96 6.34 -10.99 6.04
C SER A 96 7.04 -11.03 7.40
N LEU A 97 6.61 -11.92 8.30
CA LEU A 97 7.26 -12.12 9.60
C LEU A 97 8.71 -12.62 9.44
N ILE A 98 8.94 -13.58 8.55
CA ILE A 98 10.27 -14.09 8.22
C ILE A 98 11.13 -12.96 7.66
N HIS A 99 10.59 -12.17 6.72
CA HIS A 99 11.30 -11.04 6.12
C HIS A 99 11.77 -10.03 7.19
N VAL A 100 10.86 -9.58 8.05
CA VAL A 100 11.18 -8.61 9.12
C VAL A 100 12.20 -9.20 10.11
N SER A 101 12.03 -10.46 10.50
CA SER A 101 12.93 -11.13 11.43
C SER A 101 14.34 -11.25 10.86
N LEU A 102 14.46 -11.69 9.60
CA LEU A 102 15.74 -11.84 8.92
C LEU A 102 16.40 -10.48 8.65
N SER A 103 15.62 -9.48 8.22
CA SER A 103 16.08 -8.11 8.02
C SER A 103 16.66 -7.51 9.30
N ASN A 104 16.01 -7.73 10.45
CA ASN A 104 16.46 -7.24 11.75
C ASN A 104 17.68 -8.01 12.26
N ALA A 105 17.73 -9.33 12.07
CA ALA A 105 18.89 -10.15 12.43
C ALA A 105 20.14 -9.74 11.65
N LEU A 106 20.00 -9.55 10.33
CA LEU A 106 21.09 -9.06 9.47
C LEU A 106 21.58 -7.67 9.91
N GLN A 107 20.67 -6.76 10.26
CA GLN A 107 21.08 -5.45 10.75
C GLN A 107 21.92 -5.57 12.02
N ARG A 108 21.45 -6.34 13.02
CA ARG A 108 22.16 -6.53 14.29
C ARG A 108 23.55 -7.11 14.08
N TRP A 109 23.68 -8.11 13.21
CA TRP A 109 24.96 -8.76 12.92
C TRP A 109 25.96 -7.85 12.21
N THR A 110 25.46 -6.91 11.40
CA THR A 110 26.27 -6.07 10.53
C THR A 110 26.61 -4.71 11.14
N THR A 111 25.90 -4.26 12.18
CA THR A 111 26.35 -3.15 13.03
C THR A 111 27.74 -3.39 13.64
N THR A 112 28.16 -4.65 13.75
CA THR A 112 29.50 -5.05 14.21
C THR A 112 30.58 -4.90 13.13
N HIS A 113 30.19 -4.75 11.85
CA HIS A 113 31.09 -4.70 10.70
C HIS A 113 30.86 -3.45 9.85
N GLN A 114 31.79 -2.51 9.91
CA GLN A 114 31.74 -1.23 9.18
C GLN A 114 31.69 -1.48 7.66
N SER A 115 30.49 -1.43 7.08
CA SER A 115 30.25 -1.65 5.65
C SER A 115 29.72 -0.37 4.99
N ARG A 116 30.17 -0.08 3.76
CA ARG A 116 29.78 1.14 3.02
C ARG A 116 28.31 1.15 2.58
N ILE A 117 27.70 -0.04 2.42
CA ILE A 117 26.29 -0.22 2.08
C ILE A 117 25.64 -0.94 3.25
N HIS A 118 24.56 -0.39 3.80
CA HIS A 118 23.79 -1.08 4.83
C HIS A 118 23.21 -2.39 4.27
N PRO A 119 23.66 -3.57 4.71
CA PRO A 119 23.27 -4.85 4.13
C PRO A 119 21.78 -5.15 4.31
N ARG A 120 21.14 -4.53 5.31
CA ARG A 120 19.68 -4.51 5.45
C ARG A 120 18.98 -3.97 4.20
N ILE A 121 19.46 -2.87 3.63
CA ILE A 121 18.85 -2.23 2.45
C ILE A 121 18.98 -3.14 1.23
N ALA A 122 20.16 -3.71 1.02
CA ALA A 122 20.41 -4.63 -0.09
C ALA A 122 19.53 -5.89 0.01
N PHE A 123 19.45 -6.49 1.20
CA PHE A 123 18.56 -7.62 1.47
C PHE A 123 17.09 -7.27 1.21
N SER A 124 16.61 -6.15 1.76
CA SER A 124 15.22 -5.74 1.59
C SER A 124 14.87 -5.44 0.13
N LEU A 125 15.78 -4.83 -0.62
CA LEU A 125 15.59 -4.57 -2.04
C LEU A 125 15.51 -5.88 -2.84
N LEU A 126 16.47 -6.79 -2.63
CA LEU A 126 16.51 -8.08 -3.31
C LEU A 126 15.26 -8.92 -3.00
N PHE A 127 14.91 -9.02 -1.72
CA PHE A 127 13.72 -9.71 -1.27
C PHE A 127 12.47 -9.11 -1.90
N SER A 128 12.35 -7.78 -1.95
CA SER A 128 11.20 -7.10 -2.54
C SER A 128 11.06 -7.40 -4.04
N ILE A 129 12.16 -7.37 -4.78
CA ILE A 129 12.16 -7.71 -6.22
C ILE A 129 11.71 -9.15 -6.43
N LEU A 130 12.32 -10.11 -5.71
CA LEU A 130 11.97 -11.53 -5.81
C LEU A 130 10.51 -11.79 -5.42
N TYR A 131 10.08 -11.23 -4.30
CA TYR A 131 8.71 -11.33 -3.81
C TYR A 131 7.72 -10.80 -4.84
N PHE A 132 7.98 -9.64 -5.46
CA PHE A 132 7.09 -9.09 -6.47
C PHE A 132 6.99 -9.96 -7.72
N ILE A 133 8.11 -10.55 -8.17
CA ILE A 133 8.14 -11.46 -9.33
C ILE A 133 7.36 -12.74 -9.02
N VAL A 134 7.58 -13.35 -7.85
CA VAL A 134 6.85 -14.56 -7.43
C VAL A 134 5.36 -14.28 -7.32
N TYR A 135 4.99 -13.15 -6.72
CA TYR A 135 3.60 -12.81 -6.44
C TYR A 135 2.80 -12.39 -7.69
N ASN A 136 3.38 -11.57 -8.56
CA ASN A 136 2.68 -11.03 -9.75
C ASN A 136 3.04 -11.77 -11.06
N GLY A 137 4.03 -12.67 -11.03
CA GLY A 137 4.72 -13.16 -12.23
C GLY A 137 5.63 -12.10 -12.86
N LEU A 138 6.53 -12.53 -13.75
CA LEU A 138 7.47 -11.63 -14.43
C LEU A 138 6.75 -10.55 -15.25
N SER A 139 5.66 -10.91 -15.96
CA SER A 139 4.89 -9.96 -16.76
C SER A 139 4.16 -8.90 -15.92
N GLY A 140 3.70 -9.26 -14.71
CA GLY A 140 3.09 -8.33 -13.76
C GLY A 140 4.14 -7.38 -13.18
N PHE A 141 5.29 -7.93 -12.77
CA PHE A 141 6.43 -7.14 -12.31
C PHE A 141 6.87 -6.09 -13.34
N LEU A 142 7.04 -6.47 -14.60
CA LEU A 142 7.45 -5.55 -15.66
C LEU A 142 6.42 -4.43 -15.90
N LYS A 143 5.12 -4.71 -15.78
CA LYS A 143 4.07 -3.69 -15.88
C LYS A 143 4.17 -2.67 -14.73
N ILE A 144 4.34 -3.15 -13.51
CA ILE A 144 4.47 -2.28 -12.33
C ILE A 144 5.76 -1.46 -12.42
N LEU A 145 6.86 -2.07 -12.85
CA LEU A 145 8.12 -1.38 -13.09
C LEU A 145 7.98 -0.29 -14.15
N THR A 146 7.24 -0.55 -15.23
CA THR A 146 6.95 0.43 -16.28
C THR A 146 6.18 1.63 -15.71
N VAL A 147 5.13 1.36 -14.91
CA VAL A 147 4.36 2.41 -14.22
C VAL A 147 5.24 3.23 -13.27
N LEU A 148 6.13 2.56 -12.52
CA LEU A 148 7.06 3.20 -11.61
C LEU A 148 8.04 4.12 -12.35
N VAL A 149 8.67 3.63 -13.42
CA VAL A 149 9.62 4.41 -14.23
C VAL A 149 8.93 5.59 -14.91
N LEU A 150 7.73 5.39 -15.46
CA LEU A 150 6.94 6.46 -16.06
C LEU A 150 6.58 7.52 -15.02
N SER A 151 6.11 7.11 -13.84
CA SER A 151 5.75 8.04 -12.76
C SER A 151 6.97 8.82 -12.27
N TYR A 152 8.10 8.14 -12.08
CA TYR A 152 9.36 8.77 -11.67
C TYR A 152 9.87 9.78 -12.70
N THR A 153 9.89 9.41 -13.98
CA THR A 153 10.35 10.30 -15.05
C THR A 153 9.46 11.53 -15.18
N VAL A 154 8.14 11.39 -15.12
CA VAL A 154 7.21 12.53 -15.13
C VAL A 154 7.47 13.43 -13.94
N VAL A 155 7.47 12.90 -12.72
CA VAL A 155 7.70 13.68 -11.49
C VAL A 155 9.03 14.44 -11.55
N LYS A 156 10.11 13.78 -11.98
CA LYS A 156 11.44 14.39 -12.07
C LYS A 156 11.49 15.54 -13.06
N ASN A 157 10.81 15.43 -14.20
CA ASN A 157 10.81 16.45 -15.24
C ASN A 157 9.87 17.63 -14.92
N VAL A 158 8.81 17.40 -14.13
CA VAL A 158 7.87 18.47 -13.73
C VAL A 158 8.14 19.04 -12.34
N ALA A 159 9.17 18.55 -11.65
CA ALA A 159 9.56 19.04 -10.34
C ALA A 159 9.93 20.54 -10.44
N GLY A 160 9.32 21.36 -9.58
CA GLY A 160 9.56 22.81 -9.53
C GLY A 160 8.57 23.67 -10.32
N TYR A 161 7.73 23.07 -11.19
CA TYR A 161 6.65 23.81 -11.85
C TYR A 161 5.41 23.88 -10.97
N LYS A 162 4.78 25.06 -10.89
CA LYS A 162 3.54 25.29 -10.11
C LYS A 162 2.38 24.37 -10.55
N TRP A 163 2.34 23.99 -11.82
CA TRP A 163 1.36 23.07 -12.40
C TRP A 163 1.83 21.61 -12.44
N GLY A 164 3.04 21.31 -11.97
CA GLY A 164 3.58 19.95 -11.89
C GLY A 164 2.67 18.96 -11.14
N PRO A 165 2.09 19.32 -9.97
CA PRO A 165 1.15 18.44 -9.28
C PRO A 165 -0.07 18.05 -10.11
N GLY A 166 -0.58 18.96 -10.96
CA GLY A 166 -1.72 18.68 -11.83
C GLY A 166 -1.42 17.60 -12.87
N ILE A 167 -0.22 17.60 -13.44
CA ILE A 167 0.23 16.58 -14.41
C ILE A 167 0.37 15.22 -13.73
N VAL A 168 0.95 15.17 -12.53
CA VAL A 168 1.11 13.92 -11.76
C VAL A 168 -0.27 13.32 -11.41
N TRP A 169 -1.23 14.17 -11.02
CA TRP A 169 -2.61 13.75 -10.80
C TRP A 169 -3.29 13.23 -12.06
N ALA A 170 -3.15 13.94 -13.18
CA ALA A 170 -3.72 13.53 -14.46
C ALA A 170 -3.14 12.19 -14.93
N LEU A 171 -1.85 11.95 -14.72
CA LEU A 171 -1.21 10.66 -14.98
C LEU A 171 -1.83 9.54 -14.12
N GLY A 172 -2.00 9.78 -12.81
CA GLY A 172 -2.65 8.82 -11.90
C GLY A 172 -4.08 8.47 -12.33
N LEU A 173 -4.89 9.48 -12.65
CA LEU A 173 -6.24 9.31 -13.17
C LEU A 173 -6.27 8.58 -14.51
N GLY A 174 -5.37 8.94 -15.42
CA GLY A 174 -5.22 8.30 -16.73
C GLY A 174 -4.88 6.81 -16.59
N MET A 175 -4.01 6.44 -15.66
CA MET A 175 -3.70 5.03 -15.37
C MET A 175 -4.91 4.26 -14.83
N LEU A 176 -5.74 4.88 -13.97
CA LEU A 176 -6.97 4.27 -13.46
C LEU A 176 -8.00 4.05 -14.58
N ILE A 177 -8.19 5.05 -15.45
CA ILE A 177 -9.12 4.96 -16.59
C ILE A 177 -8.62 3.90 -17.58
N GLY A 178 -7.33 3.92 -17.91
CA GLY A 178 -6.70 2.97 -18.82
C GLY A 178 -6.89 1.53 -18.34
N THR A 179 -6.59 1.25 -17.07
CA THR A 179 -6.77 -0.10 -16.50
C THR A 179 -8.23 -0.57 -16.55
N LYS A 180 -9.20 0.31 -16.28
CA LYS A 180 -10.64 0.00 -16.43
C LYS A 180 -10.98 -0.34 -17.89
N HIS A 181 -10.52 0.47 -18.84
CA HIS A 181 -10.81 0.30 -20.26
C HIS A 181 -10.21 -1.00 -20.84
N PHE A 182 -8.95 -1.30 -20.54
CA PHE A 182 -8.30 -2.55 -20.99
C PHE A 182 -9.02 -3.81 -20.47
N ARG A 183 -9.54 -3.75 -19.23
CA ARG A 183 -10.27 -4.87 -18.62
C ARG A 183 -11.63 -5.12 -19.25
N VAL A 184 -12.35 -4.06 -19.64
CA VAL A 184 -13.61 -4.21 -20.36
C VAL A 184 -13.35 -4.89 -21.71
N ARG A 185 -12.36 -4.41 -22.46
CA ARG A 185 -12.00 -4.98 -23.77
C ARG A 185 -11.57 -6.45 -23.70
N SER A 186 -10.85 -6.87 -22.64
CA SER A 186 -10.43 -8.28 -22.49
C SER A 186 -11.57 -9.25 -22.20
N LYS A 187 -12.69 -8.79 -21.62
CA LYS A 187 -13.89 -9.64 -21.39
C LYS A 187 -14.64 -9.98 -22.68
N PHE A 188 -14.45 -9.20 -23.75
CA PHE A 188 -15.07 -9.42 -25.05
C PHE A 188 -14.19 -10.21 -26.04
N SER A 189 -12.99 -10.65 -25.62
CA SER A 189 -12.16 -11.54 -26.44
C SER A 189 -12.58 -13.00 -26.21
N PRO A 190 -12.86 -13.80 -27.26
CA PRO A 190 -13.34 -15.18 -27.14
C PRO A 190 -12.41 -16.13 -26.37
N SER A 191 -11.16 -15.71 -26.15
CA SER A 191 -10.09 -16.55 -25.58
C SER A 191 -9.99 -16.47 -24.04
N TYR A 192 -10.93 -15.81 -23.34
CA TYR A 192 -10.91 -15.71 -21.87
C TYR A 192 -11.69 -16.85 -21.20
N LYS A 193 -11.19 -18.08 -21.37
CA LYS A 193 -11.44 -19.16 -20.39
C LYS A 193 -10.18 -19.29 -19.54
N ARG A 194 -10.23 -18.88 -18.27
CA ARG A 194 -9.24 -19.30 -17.28
C ARG A 194 -9.89 -19.73 -15.98
N PHE A 195 -9.40 -20.89 -15.55
CA PHE A 195 -9.50 -21.61 -14.30
C PHE A 195 -9.60 -20.72 -13.05
#